data_AF-A0A2G8PHT4-F1
#
_entry.id   AF-A0A2G8PHT4-F1
#
_cell.length_a   1.000
_cell.length_b   1.000
_cell.length_c   1.000
_cell.angle_alpha   90.00
_cell.angle_beta   90.00
_cell.angle_gamma   90.00
#
_symmetry.space_group_name_H-M   'P 1'
#
loop_
_entity.id
_entity.type
_entity.pdbx_description
1 polymer ?
#
loop_
_entity_poly.entity_id
_entity_poly.type
_entity_poly.pdbx_seq_one_letter_code
_entity_poly.pdbx_strand_id
1 'polypeptide(L)'
;MAKGFGKPAKKQPLLSARQAAGRFRRGEWAGCRQLCEQILAAADRSDLEEAIALTQAHALLGRIEEGSGRYPAAMLHYQQAIVACPPAAPASLAAEVHALLGGVLRQMGEKKQAQRLFEQALARDPALLMARVGLADLLQMRGEYEAALAHYLQAWQGSQQEADIP
;
A
#
# COMPACT_ATOMS: atom_id res chain seq x y z
N MET A 1 -46.45 18.52 -0.39
CA MET A 1 -46.37 17.05 -0.17
C MET A 1 -44.91 16.67 -0.09
N ALA A 2 -44.50 16.12 1.05
CA ALA A 2 -43.14 15.68 1.31
C ALA A 2 -42.94 14.23 0.87
N LYS A 3 -41.76 13.92 0.32
CA LYS A 3 -40.89 12.75 0.57
C LYS A 3 -40.20 12.27 -0.71
N GLY A 4 -38.87 12.13 -0.61
CA GLY A 4 -38.04 11.54 -1.65
C GLY A 4 -36.54 11.86 -1.59
N PHE A 5 -35.99 12.29 -0.44
CA PHE A 5 -34.53 12.31 -0.25
C PHE A 5 -34.02 10.88 -0.11
N GLY A 6 -33.73 10.23 -1.24
CA GLY A 6 -32.93 9.02 -1.28
C GLY A 6 -31.63 9.32 -2.00
N LYS A 7 -30.58 9.76 -1.29
CA LYS A 7 -29.21 9.67 -1.81
C LYS A 7 -28.79 8.20 -1.77
N PRO A 8 -28.60 7.48 -2.89
CA PRO A 8 -28.19 6.09 -2.83
C PRO A 8 -26.78 5.97 -3.43
N ALA A 9 -25.71 6.11 -2.64
CA ALA A 9 -24.36 5.72 -3.12
C ALA A 9 -23.26 5.62 -2.06
N LYS A 10 -23.43 6.18 -0.85
CA LYS A 10 -22.31 6.38 0.09
C LYS A 10 -21.59 5.13 0.62
N LYS A 11 -22.10 3.92 0.37
CA LYS A 11 -21.48 2.65 0.81
C LYS A 11 -20.70 1.90 -0.29
N GLN A 12 -20.62 2.45 -1.49
CA GLN A 12 -19.97 1.78 -2.62
C GLN A 12 -18.43 1.85 -2.66
N PRO A 13 -17.72 2.87 -2.15
CA PRO A 13 -16.30 3.05 -2.46
C PRO A 13 -15.41 1.97 -1.82
N LEU A 14 -15.64 1.66 -0.54
CA LEU A 14 -14.92 0.57 0.15
C LEU A 14 -15.26 -0.80 -0.42
N LEU A 15 -16.51 -1.01 -0.86
CA LEU A 15 -16.91 -2.24 -1.52
C LEU A 15 -16.18 -2.41 -2.86
N SER A 16 -16.13 -1.35 -3.66
CA SER A 16 -15.39 -1.34 -4.94
C SER A 16 -13.90 -1.56 -4.71
N ALA A 17 -13.30 -0.96 -3.68
CA ALA A 17 -11.89 -1.18 -3.34
C ALA A 17 -11.62 -2.65 -2.94
N ARG A 18 -12.52 -3.26 -2.16
CA ARG A 18 -12.46 -4.70 -1.83
C ARG A 18 -12.60 -5.59 -3.07
N GLN A 19 -13.49 -5.24 -4.00
CA GLN A 19 -13.65 -5.96 -5.26
C GLN A 19 -12.41 -5.85 -6.14
N ALA A 20 -11.84 -4.64 -6.26
CA ALA A 20 -10.58 -4.40 -6.98
C ALA A 20 -9.44 -5.25 -6.39
N ALA A 21 -9.27 -5.24 -5.07
CA ALA A 21 -8.28 -6.08 -4.39
C ALA A 21 -8.52 -7.57 -4.64
N GLY A 22 -9.78 -8.01 -4.68
CA GLY A 22 -10.15 -9.39 -5.04
C GLY A 22 -9.73 -9.77 -6.46
N ARG A 23 -9.96 -8.87 -7.43
CA ARG A 23 -9.51 -9.06 -8.83
C ARG A 23 -7.99 -9.08 -8.95
N PHE A 24 -7.31 -8.18 -8.23
CA PHE A 24 -5.85 -8.16 -8.17
C PHE A 24 -5.29 -9.51 -7.70
N ARG A 25 -5.83 -10.07 -6.61
CA ARG A 25 -5.38 -11.37 -6.09
C ARG A 25 -5.58 -12.53 -7.07
N ARG A 26 -6.58 -12.44 -7.96
CA ARG A 26 -6.84 -13.43 -9.00
C ARG A 26 -6.08 -13.19 -10.31
N GLY A 27 -5.25 -12.14 -10.37
CA GLY A 27 -4.52 -11.77 -11.58
C GLY A 27 -5.37 -11.12 -12.67
N GLU A 28 -6.61 -10.71 -12.35
CA GLU A 28 -7.49 -9.99 -13.27
C GLU A 28 -7.08 -8.51 -13.36
N TRP A 29 -5.89 -8.23 -13.89
CA TRP A 29 -5.26 -6.89 -13.86
C TRP A 29 -6.11 -5.81 -14.54
N ALA A 30 -6.68 -6.12 -15.72
CA ALA A 30 -7.53 -5.19 -16.46
C ALA A 30 -8.80 -4.85 -15.68
N GLY A 31 -9.46 -5.86 -15.10
CA GLY A 31 -10.66 -5.66 -14.29
C GLY A 31 -10.38 -4.96 -12.96
N CYS A 32 -9.20 -5.17 -12.36
CA CYS A 32 -8.75 -4.43 -11.19
C CYS A 32 -8.52 -2.95 -11.53
N ARG A 33 -7.79 -2.67 -12.62
CA ARG A 33 -7.50 -1.31 -13.10
C ARG A 33 -8.79 -0.52 -13.33
N GLN A 34 -9.75 -1.11 -14.05
CA GLN A 34 -11.03 -0.47 -14.34
C GLN A 34 -11.79 -0.07 -13.06
N LEU A 35 -11.83 -0.94 -12.05
CA LEU A 35 -12.47 -0.62 -10.77
C LEU A 35 -11.71 0.47 -10.01
N CYS A 36 -10.38 0.44 -10.04
CA CYS A 36 -9.56 1.48 -9.42
C CYS A 36 -9.85 2.84 -10.08
N GLU A 37 -9.84 2.93 -11.41
CA GLU A 37 -10.14 4.14 -12.16
C GLU A 37 -11.54 4.70 -11.86
N GLN A 38 -12.54 3.83 -11.67
CA GLN A 38 -13.88 4.24 -11.24
C GLN A 38 -13.88 4.86 -9.83
N ILE A 39 -13.11 4.28 -8.89
CA ILE A 39 -12.94 4.85 -7.55
C ILE A 39 -12.27 6.22 -7.65
N LEU A 40 -11.19 6.34 -8.42
CA LEU A 40 -10.47 7.59 -8.63
C LEU A 40 -11.38 8.70 -9.18
N ALA A 41 -12.29 8.36 -10.09
CA ALA A 41 -13.19 9.31 -10.73
C ALA A 41 -14.35 9.76 -9.83
N ALA A 42 -14.74 8.95 -8.84
CA ALA A 42 -15.92 9.18 -8.01
C ALA A 42 -15.62 9.68 -6.59
N ALA A 43 -14.39 9.47 -6.09
CA ALA A 43 -14.05 9.73 -4.70
C ALA A 43 -13.92 11.23 -4.37
N ASP A 44 -14.65 11.67 -3.36
CA ASP A 44 -14.45 12.93 -2.64
C ASP A 44 -13.40 12.72 -1.53
N ARG A 45 -12.30 13.48 -1.60
CA ARG A 45 -11.21 13.41 -0.61
C ARG A 45 -11.62 13.91 0.78
N SER A 46 -12.77 14.57 0.90
CA SER A 46 -13.28 15.09 2.17
C SER A 46 -13.93 14.00 3.04
N ASP A 47 -14.36 12.89 2.42
CA ASP A 47 -14.96 11.75 3.14
C ASP A 47 -13.88 10.72 3.48
N LEU A 48 -13.86 10.27 4.74
CA LEU A 48 -12.85 9.34 5.25
C LEU A 48 -12.87 7.99 4.52
N GLU A 49 -14.05 7.43 4.28
CA GLU A 49 -14.17 6.11 3.65
C GLU A 49 -13.74 6.17 2.18
N GLU A 50 -14.08 7.26 1.50
CA GLU A 50 -13.68 7.52 0.11
C GLU A 50 -12.18 7.81 -0.01
N ALA A 51 -11.59 8.57 0.91
CA ALA A 51 -10.14 8.79 0.96
C ALA A 51 -9.37 7.49 1.22
N ILE A 52 -9.88 6.61 2.09
CA ILE A 52 -9.30 5.27 2.30
C ILE A 52 -9.41 4.43 1.01
N ALA A 53 -10.56 4.41 0.35
CA ALA A 53 -10.74 3.69 -0.91
C ALA A 53 -9.84 4.25 -2.03
N LEU A 54 -9.68 5.56 -2.10
CA LEU A 54 -8.79 6.26 -3.03
C LEU A 54 -7.33 5.86 -2.82
N THR A 55 -6.89 5.79 -1.56
CA THR A 55 -5.56 5.32 -1.16
C THR A 55 -5.31 3.89 -1.63
N GLN A 56 -6.26 3.00 -1.38
CA GLN A 56 -6.19 1.59 -1.79
C GLN A 56 -6.19 1.44 -3.32
N ALA A 57 -6.99 2.22 -4.03
CA ALA A 57 -7.05 2.20 -5.49
C ALA A 57 -5.71 2.62 -6.11
N HIS A 58 -5.11 3.70 -5.62
CA HIS A 58 -3.77 4.12 -6.04
C HIS A 58 -2.71 3.07 -5.71
N ALA A 59 -2.74 2.45 -4.52
CA ALA A 59 -1.82 1.37 -4.17
C ALA A 59 -1.94 0.16 -5.12
N LEU A 60 -3.17 -0.25 -5.46
CA LEU A 60 -3.40 -1.36 -6.39
C LEU A 60 -2.90 -1.05 -7.80
N LEU A 61 -3.15 0.16 -8.32
CA LEU A 61 -2.62 0.58 -9.61
C LEU A 61 -1.09 0.61 -9.59
N GLY A 62 -0.48 1.13 -8.53
CA GLY A 62 0.97 1.11 -8.36
C GLY A 62 1.55 -0.30 -8.44
N ARG A 63 0.91 -1.27 -7.79
CA ARG A 63 1.33 -2.68 -7.84
C ARG A 63 1.19 -3.31 -9.23
N ILE A 64 0.13 -2.94 -9.97
CA ILE A 64 -0.03 -3.38 -11.37
C ILE A 64 1.08 -2.83 -12.25
N GLU A 65 1.43 -1.55 -12.08
CA GLU A 65 2.52 -0.90 -12.82
C GLU A 65 3.89 -1.50 -12.47
N GLU A 66 4.12 -1.75 -11.17
CA GLU A 66 5.34 -2.39 -10.67
C GLU A 66 5.51 -3.80 -11.23
N GLY A 67 4.46 -4.62 -11.21
CA GLY A 67 4.47 -5.96 -11.81
C GLY A 67 4.68 -5.95 -13.33
N SER A 68 4.41 -4.83 -13.98
CA SER A 68 4.67 -4.61 -15.42
C SER A 68 6.06 -4.01 -15.69
N GLY A 69 6.89 -3.82 -14.66
CA GLY A 69 8.21 -3.19 -14.75
C GLY A 69 8.18 -1.67 -14.99
N ARG A 70 7.00 -1.03 -14.95
CA ARG A 70 6.83 0.41 -15.18
C ARG A 70 7.03 1.18 -13.88
N TYR A 71 8.24 1.11 -13.33
CA TYR A 71 8.58 1.68 -12.02
C TYR A 71 8.26 3.19 -11.87
N PRO A 72 8.49 4.06 -12.87
CA PRO A 72 8.10 5.47 -12.74
C PRO A 72 6.59 5.68 -12.59
N ALA A 73 5.77 4.88 -13.27
CA ALA A 73 4.32 4.94 -13.15
C ALA A 73 3.86 4.39 -11.79
N ALA A 74 4.47 3.30 -11.32
CA ALA A 74 4.22 2.74 -10.00
C ALA A 74 4.52 3.77 -8.88
N MET A 75 5.67 4.44 -8.98
CA MET A 75 6.10 5.50 -8.06
C MET A 75 5.05 6.62 -7.98
N LEU A 76 4.55 7.10 -9.13
CA LEU A 76 3.52 8.14 -9.15
C LEU A 76 2.25 7.70 -8.41
N HIS A 77 1.79 6.49 -8.65
CA HIS A 77 0.60 5.97 -7.98
C HIS A 77 0.82 5.79 -6.47
N TYR A 78 1.97 5.30 -6.02
CA TYR A 78 2.24 5.20 -4.58
C TYR A 78 2.38 6.57 -3.90
N GLN A 79 2.96 7.56 -4.57
CA GLN A 79 2.96 8.94 -4.08
C GLN A 79 1.53 9.50 -3.95
N GLN A 80 0.68 9.24 -4.94
CA GLN A 80 -0.73 9.61 -4.88
C GLN A 80 -1.47 8.87 -3.74
N ALA A 81 -1.14 7.61 -3.48
CA ALA A 81 -1.69 6.86 -2.35
C ALA A 81 -1.32 7.51 -1.01
N ILE A 82 -0.06 7.92 -0.83
CA ILE A 82 0.39 8.63 0.38
C ILE A 82 -0.36 9.95 0.55
N VAL A 83 -0.53 10.73 -0.51
CA VAL A 83 -1.27 12.01 -0.47
C VAL A 83 -2.76 11.79 -0.18
N ALA A 84 -3.34 10.71 -0.70
CA ALA A 84 -4.74 10.35 -0.47
C ALA A 84 -4.99 9.78 0.94
N CYS A 85 -3.96 9.24 1.59
CA CYS A 85 -4.08 8.56 2.87
C CYS A 85 -4.51 9.55 3.96
N PRO A 86 -5.74 9.45 4.48
CA PRO A 86 -6.21 10.40 5.47
C PRO A 86 -5.50 10.13 6.82
N PRO A 87 -5.21 11.17 7.63
CA PRO A 87 -4.56 10.99 8.94
C PRO A 87 -5.30 10.07 9.91
N ALA A 88 -6.62 9.95 9.75
CA ALA A 88 -7.49 9.09 10.54
C ALA A 88 -7.60 7.64 10.01
N ALA A 89 -6.92 7.30 8.91
CA ALA A 89 -6.85 5.93 8.41
C ALA A 89 -6.11 5.00 9.40
N PRO A 90 -6.31 3.67 9.29
CA PRO A 90 -5.49 2.71 10.02
C PRO A 90 -3.99 2.96 9.78
N ALA A 91 -3.19 2.91 10.86
CA ALA A 91 -1.75 3.13 10.78
C ALA A 91 -1.06 2.13 9.82
N SER A 92 -1.57 0.91 9.74
CA SER A 92 -1.10 -0.13 8.81
C SER A 92 -1.26 0.26 7.34
N LEU A 93 -2.32 0.98 6.96
CA LEU A 93 -2.50 1.44 5.58
C LEU A 93 -1.44 2.48 5.22
N ALA A 94 -1.19 3.44 6.12
CA ALA A 94 -0.13 4.43 5.93
C ALA A 94 1.25 3.76 5.87
N ALA A 95 1.52 2.79 6.75
CA ALA A 95 2.76 2.03 6.73
C ALA A 95 2.95 1.26 5.41
N GLU A 96 1.90 0.57 4.95
CA GLU A 96 1.91 -0.22 3.71
C GLU A 96 2.26 0.66 2.50
N VAL A 97 1.62 1.82 2.32
CA VAL A 97 1.88 2.68 1.14
C VAL A 97 3.29 3.28 1.15
N HIS A 98 3.87 3.59 2.32
CA HIS A 98 5.26 4.02 2.41
C HIS A 98 6.21 2.88 2.04
N ALA A 99 5.95 1.67 2.52
CA ALA A 99 6.77 0.50 2.21
C ALA A 99 6.67 0.11 0.72
N LEU A 100 5.50 0.24 0.08
CA LEU A 100 5.32 0.00 -1.36
C LEU A 100 6.15 0.99 -2.19
N LEU A 101 6.11 2.29 -1.87
CA LEU A 101 6.97 3.28 -2.52
C LEU A 101 8.46 3.00 -2.28
N GLY A 102 8.82 2.59 -1.05
CA GLY A 102 10.18 2.19 -0.70
C GLY A 102 10.68 1.02 -1.54
N GLY A 103 9.82 0.02 -1.77
CA GLY A 103 10.08 -1.12 -2.66
C GLY A 103 10.42 -0.69 -4.08
N VAL A 104 9.60 0.17 -4.68
CA VAL A 104 9.85 0.69 -6.04
C VAL A 104 11.10 1.55 -6.12
N LEU A 105 11.33 2.44 -5.15
CA LEU A 105 12.56 3.26 -5.13
C LEU A 105 13.82 2.39 -5.01
N ARG A 106 13.76 1.30 -4.24
CA ARG A 106 14.85 0.33 -4.17
C ARG A 106 15.13 -0.30 -5.54
N GLN A 107 14.10 -0.72 -6.27
CA GLN A 107 14.23 -1.29 -7.62
C GLN A 107 14.79 -0.28 -8.64
N MET A 108 14.51 1.00 -8.44
CA MET A 108 15.07 2.10 -9.25
C MET A 108 16.50 2.50 -8.85
N GLY A 109 17.08 1.90 -7.80
CA GLY A 109 18.41 2.22 -7.30
C GLY A 109 18.47 3.39 -6.31
N GLU A 110 17.33 3.98 -5.96
CA GLU A 110 17.19 5.10 -5.01
C GLU A 110 17.25 4.63 -3.54
N LYS A 111 18.32 3.91 -3.20
CA LYS A 111 18.49 3.17 -1.94
C LYS A 111 18.34 4.02 -0.68
N LYS A 112 18.83 5.27 -0.69
CA LYS A 112 18.72 6.17 0.47
C LYS A 112 17.28 6.62 0.73
N GLN A 113 16.52 6.87 -0.34
CA GLN A 113 15.12 7.26 -0.23
C GLN A 113 14.27 6.07 0.19
N ALA A 114 14.53 4.89 -0.39
CA ALA A 114 13.90 3.64 0.00
C ALA A 114 14.07 3.34 1.49
N GLN A 115 15.30 3.48 2.02
CA GLN A 115 15.56 3.28 3.45
C GLN A 115 14.67 4.16 4.33
N ARG A 116 14.60 5.47 4.05
CA ARG A 116 13.77 6.41 4.82
C ARG A 116 12.30 6.03 4.81
N LEU A 117 11.79 5.56 3.67
CA LEU A 117 10.40 5.13 3.56
C LEU A 117 10.12 3.85 4.34
N PHE A 118 11.05 2.90 4.34
CA PHE A 118 10.91 1.71 5.18
C PHE A 118 11.00 2.02 6.68
N GLU A 119 11.89 2.93 7.09
CA GLU A 119 11.95 3.43 8.47
C GLU A 119 10.65 4.13 8.88
N GLN A 120 10.10 4.98 8.01
CA GLN A 120 8.80 5.62 8.22
C GLN A 120 7.67 4.61 8.32
N ALA A 121 7.68 3.56 7.49
CA ALA A 121 6.70 2.49 7.56
C ALA A 121 6.77 1.74 8.89
N LEU A 122 7.98 1.39 9.36
CA LEU A 122 8.16 0.70 10.65
C LEU A 122 7.87 1.57 11.87
N ALA A 123 8.03 2.89 11.75
CA ALA A 123 7.61 3.81 12.80
C ALA A 123 6.09 3.84 12.96
N ARG A 124 5.33 3.51 11.90
CA ARG A 124 3.85 3.43 11.92
C ARG A 124 3.35 2.05 12.26
N ASP A 125 3.98 1.02 11.69
CA ASP A 125 3.68 -0.38 11.94
C ASP A 125 5.00 -1.15 12.13
N PRO A 126 5.44 -1.34 13.39
CA PRO A 126 6.66 -2.07 13.70
C PRO A 126 6.63 -3.54 13.28
N ALA A 127 5.45 -4.12 13.01
CA ALA A 127 5.31 -5.51 12.59
C ALA A 127 5.33 -5.68 11.06
N LEU A 128 5.34 -4.58 10.29
CA LEU A 128 5.24 -4.64 8.84
C LEU A 128 6.42 -5.37 8.20
N LEU A 129 6.20 -6.64 7.83
CA LEU A 129 7.21 -7.54 7.27
C LEU A 129 7.87 -6.96 6.02
N MET A 130 7.08 -6.36 5.12
CA MET A 130 7.58 -5.78 3.87
C MET A 130 8.64 -4.70 4.12
N ALA A 131 8.46 -3.84 5.12
CA ALA A 131 9.43 -2.80 5.44
C ALA A 131 10.68 -3.37 6.14
N ARG A 132 10.52 -4.38 7.01
CA ARG A 132 11.65 -5.07 7.65
C ARG A 132 12.55 -5.76 6.64
N VAL A 133 11.95 -6.52 5.73
CA VAL A 133 12.65 -7.18 4.61
C VAL A 133 13.31 -6.14 3.72
N GLY A 134 12.61 -5.06 3.38
CA GLY A 134 13.17 -3.96 2.59
C GLY A 134 14.43 -3.33 3.19
N LEU A 135 14.47 -3.11 4.52
CA LEU A 135 15.67 -2.64 5.21
C LEU A 135 16.78 -3.68 5.23
N ALA A 136 16.45 -4.95 5.51
CA ALA A 136 17.42 -6.04 5.50
C ALA A 136 18.13 -6.16 4.15
N ASP A 137 17.35 -6.12 3.05
CA ASP A 137 17.88 -6.17 1.70
C ASP A 137 18.81 -4.97 1.40
N LEU A 138 18.47 -3.76 1.87
CA LEU A 138 19.31 -2.57 1.70
C LEU A 138 20.62 -2.66 2.49
N LEU A 139 20.58 -3.21 3.70
CA LEU A 139 21.77 -3.47 4.52
C LEU A 139 22.67 -4.52 3.89
N GLN A 140 22.07 -5.60 3.39
CA GLN A 140 22.81 -6.64 2.65
C GLN A 140 23.51 -6.06 1.42
N MET A 141 22.85 -5.18 0.66
CA MET A 141 23.46 -4.47 -0.48
C MET A 141 24.61 -3.54 -0.10
N ARG A 142 24.75 -3.17 1.18
CA ARG A 142 25.87 -2.39 1.72
C ARG A 142 26.98 -3.26 2.32
N GLY A 143 26.77 -4.58 2.40
CA GLY A 143 27.68 -5.53 3.05
C GLY A 143 27.51 -5.61 4.57
N GLU A 144 26.45 -5.01 5.13
CA GLU A 144 26.15 -5.03 6.57
C GLU A 144 25.33 -6.29 6.93
N TYR A 145 25.95 -7.46 6.78
CA TYR A 145 25.25 -8.75 6.83
C TYR A 145 24.67 -9.09 8.20
N GLU A 146 25.36 -8.77 9.29
CA GLU A 146 24.87 -9.02 10.66
C GLU A 146 23.62 -8.20 10.95
N ALA A 147 23.60 -6.93 10.55
CA ALA A 147 22.44 -6.06 10.69
C ALA A 147 21.27 -6.54 9.83
N ALA A 148 21.55 -6.94 8.57
CA ALA A 148 20.53 -7.52 7.70
C ALA A 148 19.90 -8.78 8.30
N LEU A 149 20.72 -9.70 8.84
CA LEU A 149 20.25 -10.92 9.49
C LEU A 149 19.35 -10.63 10.69
N ALA A 150 19.68 -9.65 11.52
CA ALA A 150 18.84 -9.25 12.65
C ALA A 150 17.44 -8.81 12.18
N HIS A 151 17.35 -8.04 11.09
CA HIS A 151 16.06 -7.63 10.52
C HIS A 151 15.27 -8.81 9.93
N TYR A 152 15.94 -9.74 9.22
CA TYR A 152 15.28 -10.95 8.71
C TYR A 152 14.75 -11.85 9.83
N LEU A 153 15.52 -12.05 10.90
CA LEU A 153 15.10 -12.86 12.04
C LEU A 153 13.88 -12.26 12.74
N GLN A 154 13.85 -10.93 12.91
CA GLN A 154 12.69 -10.26 13.48
C GLN A 154 11.46 -10.37 12.58
N ALA A 155 11.63 -10.26 11.26
CA ALA A 155 10.54 -10.47 10.31
C ALA A 155 10.03 -11.93 10.37
N TRP A 156 10.93 -12.90 10.43
CA TRP A 156 10.55 -14.31 10.53
C TRP A 156 9.82 -14.63 11.84
N GLN A 157 10.33 -14.16 12.99
CA GLN A 157 9.68 -14.33 14.28
C GLN A 157 8.28 -13.71 14.32
N GLY A 158 8.13 -12.48 13.79
CA GLY A 158 6.82 -11.84 13.67
C GLY A 158 5.83 -12.66 12.83
N SER A 159 6.30 -13.22 11.71
CA SER A 159 5.46 -14.06 10.84
C SER A 159 4.99 -15.37 11.49
N GLN A 160 5.77 -15.95 12.40
CA GLN A 160 5.37 -17.17 13.13
C GLN A 160 4.30 -16.87 14.17
N GLN A 161 4.45 -15.76 14.91
CA GLN A 161 3.46 -15.34 15.91
C GLN A 161 2.10 -14.96 15.28
N GLU A 162 2.11 -14.44 14.06
CA GLU A 162 0.88 -14.10 13.33
C GLU A 162 0.17 -15.35 12.76
N ALA A 163 0.92 -16.41 12.45
CA ALA A 163 0.39 -17.70 12.00
C ALA A 163 -0.20 -18.57 13.13
N ASP A 164 0.18 -18.30 14.38
CA ASP A 164 -0.27 -19.01 15.58
C ASP A 164 -1.55 -18.43 16.22
N ILE A 165 -2.26 -17.52 15.52
CA ILE A 165 -3.56 -17.01 15.97
C ILE A 165 -4.65 -18.02 15.56
N PRO A 166 -5.37 -18.67 16.50
CA PRO A 166 -6.34 -19.74 16.23
C PRO A 166 -7.59 -19.29 15.48
#